data_AF-A0A485K9F2-F1
#
_entry.id   AF-A0A485K9F2-F1
#
_cell.length_a   1.000
_cell.length_b   1.000
_cell.length_c   1.000
_cell.angle_alpha   90.00
_cell.angle_beta   90.00
_cell.angle_gamma   90.00
#
_symmetry.space_group_name_H-M   'P 1'
#
loop_
_entity.id
_entity.type
_entity.pdbx_description
1 polymer ?
#
loop_
_entity_poly.entity_id
_entity_poly.type
_entity_poly.pdbx_seq_one_letter_code
_entity_poly.pdbx_strand_id
1 'polypeptide(L)'
;MPLLPRILGGCAIAATIVFGDMLPPSVDNLACAATMGHRLVKDVSSSRPLEFCTLYGGARCCLPMHDRQIEATFYGLVTMGKICNRAVTPASVYLKSIFCAACRPTISLFVSPPIDRLFFTHPTLKVCRALALNASPRNFTSCGLTYVGDRTNKCLPTVGIAPNVIFPTCTDGQYVCYGNKGHYTKQWYCSATRCGADTPPGFNDRACQGDKCMDYFMFLNDNRAAKPVFFEAFPVEVITPDQCPPDRPFCCLDKDI
;
A
#
# COMPACT_ATOMS: atom_id res chain seq x y z
N MET A 1 -4.63 27.68 -70.43
CA MET A 1 -3.73 26.50 -70.49
C MET A 1 -2.31 26.98 -70.17
N PRO A 2 -1.56 26.28 -69.32
CA PRO A 2 -1.65 26.42 -67.86
C PRO A 2 -0.50 27.19 -67.21
N LEU A 3 -0.81 27.77 -66.06
CA LEU A 3 0.09 28.38 -65.09
C LEU A 3 0.86 27.29 -64.31
N LEU A 4 2.18 27.45 -64.20
CA LEU A 4 3.02 26.79 -63.20
C LEU A 4 3.14 27.70 -61.96
N PRO A 5 2.88 27.22 -60.74
CA PRO A 5 3.29 27.92 -59.53
C PRO A 5 4.71 27.52 -59.12
N ARG A 6 5.56 28.53 -58.90
CA ARG A 6 6.84 28.39 -58.19
C ARG A 6 6.58 28.14 -56.71
N ILE A 7 7.29 27.15 -56.20
CA ILE A 7 7.34 26.69 -54.82
C ILE A 7 7.90 27.83 -53.94
N LEU A 8 7.07 28.35 -53.03
CA LEU A 8 7.52 29.14 -51.89
C LEU A 8 7.89 28.17 -50.76
N GLY A 9 9.17 28.17 -50.40
CA GLY A 9 9.70 27.47 -49.24
C GLY A 9 9.12 28.06 -47.96
N GLY A 10 8.20 27.32 -47.34
CA GLY A 10 7.75 27.58 -45.98
C GLY A 10 8.81 27.10 -44.99
N CYS A 11 9.44 28.05 -44.30
CA CYS A 11 10.22 27.81 -43.09
C CYS A 11 9.30 27.15 -42.05
N ALA A 12 9.44 25.85 -41.86
CA ALA A 12 8.82 25.16 -40.74
C ALA A 12 9.50 25.63 -39.46
N ILE A 13 8.80 26.46 -38.68
CA ILE A 13 9.16 26.78 -37.31
C ILE A 13 8.98 25.48 -36.52
N ALA A 14 10.09 24.78 -36.28
CA ALA A 14 10.14 23.72 -35.30
C ALA A 14 9.89 24.36 -33.93
N ALA A 15 8.66 24.22 -33.43
CA ALA A 15 8.33 24.50 -32.04
C ALA A 15 9.02 23.43 -31.18
N THR A 16 10.25 23.71 -30.79
CA THR A 16 10.94 22.97 -29.73
C THR A 16 10.16 23.22 -28.44
N ILE A 17 9.27 22.28 -28.08
CA ILE A 17 8.71 22.22 -26.74
C ILE A 17 9.90 21.91 -25.83
N VAL A 18 10.42 22.95 -25.19
CA VAL A 18 11.32 22.81 -24.06
C VAL A 18 10.49 22.19 -22.95
N PHE A 19 10.59 20.86 -22.81
CA PHE A 19 10.31 20.22 -21.55
C PHE A 19 11.28 20.86 -20.56
N GLY A 20 10.79 21.80 -19.76
CA GLY A 20 11.56 22.27 -18.61
C GLY A 20 11.90 21.03 -17.81
N ASP A 21 13.20 20.77 -17.66
CA ASP A 21 13.74 19.77 -16.77
C ASP A 21 13.23 20.09 -15.35
N MET A 22 12.05 19.57 -15.02
CA MET A 22 11.66 19.35 -13.64
C MET A 22 12.60 18.26 -13.15
N LEU A 23 13.79 18.66 -12.72
CA LEU A 23 14.67 17.84 -11.89
C LEU A 23 13.78 17.17 -10.83
N PRO A 24 13.84 15.83 -10.70
CA PRO A 24 13.04 15.16 -9.69
C PRO A 24 13.32 15.83 -8.35
N PRO A 25 12.27 16.12 -7.54
CA PRO A 25 12.46 16.75 -6.25
C PRO A 25 13.52 15.96 -5.48
N SER A 26 14.56 16.65 -5.01
CA SER A 26 15.59 16.01 -4.18
C SER A 26 14.90 15.23 -3.07
N VAL A 27 15.35 13.98 -2.86
CA VAL A 27 14.79 13.07 -1.86
C VAL A 27 14.67 13.75 -0.49
N ASP A 28 15.61 14.64 -0.17
CA ASP A 28 15.65 15.44 1.06
C ASP A 28 14.43 16.33 1.29
N ASN A 29 13.77 16.77 0.21
CA ASN A 29 12.60 17.65 0.26
C ASN A 29 11.27 16.89 0.10
N LEU A 30 11.30 15.56 0.12
CA LEU A 30 10.08 14.77 0.13
C LEU A 30 9.47 14.77 1.53
N ALA A 31 8.15 14.87 1.59
CA ALA A 31 7.42 14.78 2.85
C ALA A 31 7.35 13.32 3.34
N CYS A 32 7.45 13.16 4.65
CA CYS A 32 7.30 11.88 5.33
C CYS A 32 5.91 11.74 5.92
N ALA A 33 5.19 10.69 5.53
CA ALA A 33 3.85 10.39 6.05
C ALA A 33 3.88 9.76 7.45
N ALA A 34 4.95 9.04 7.81
CA ALA A 34 5.06 8.34 9.09
C ALA A 34 5.36 9.24 10.29
N THR A 35 5.97 10.40 10.07
CA THR A 35 6.22 11.40 11.11
C THR A 35 5.12 12.44 11.09
N MET A 36 4.30 12.49 12.15
CA MET A 36 3.26 13.52 12.31
C MET A 36 3.84 14.92 12.01
N GLY A 37 3.17 15.68 11.13
CA GLY A 37 3.52 17.09 10.85
C GLY A 37 4.34 17.35 9.58
N HIS A 38 4.22 16.54 8.52
CA HIS A 38 4.83 16.82 7.21
C HIS A 38 6.34 17.11 7.26
N ARG A 39 7.09 16.42 8.13
CA ARG A 39 8.55 16.56 8.15
C ARG A 39 9.13 16.15 6.81
N LEU A 40 10.17 16.86 6.39
CA LEU A 40 10.93 16.49 5.21
C LEU A 40 11.94 15.40 5.57
N VAL A 41 12.35 14.57 4.61
CA VAL A 41 13.34 13.51 4.81
C VAL A 41 14.62 14.04 5.48
N LYS A 42 15.09 15.23 5.08
CA LYS A 42 16.29 15.86 5.67
C LYS A 42 16.15 16.22 7.16
N ASP A 43 14.92 16.38 7.65
CA ASP A 43 14.63 16.77 9.04
C ASP A 43 14.50 15.54 9.96
N VAL A 44 14.57 14.32 9.39
CA VAL A 44 14.51 13.07 10.14
C VAL A 44 15.94 12.68 10.53
N SER A 45 16.23 12.69 11.84
CA SER A 45 17.55 12.35 12.35
C SER A 45 17.95 10.92 11.95
N SER A 46 19.16 10.76 11.41
CA SER A 46 19.84 9.48 11.12
C SER A 46 20.85 9.06 12.20
N SER A 47 20.90 9.78 13.33
CA SER A 47 21.92 9.59 14.38
C SER A 47 21.95 8.20 15.03
N ARG A 48 20.82 7.48 15.03
CA ARG A 48 20.70 6.11 15.53
C ARG A 48 20.24 5.17 14.42
N PRO A 49 20.81 3.98 14.25
CA PRO A 49 20.41 3.06 13.18
C PRO A 49 18.97 2.55 13.36
N LEU A 50 18.35 2.12 12.26
CA LEU A 50 17.14 1.30 12.29
C LEU A 50 17.56 -0.16 12.50
N GLU A 51 16.86 -0.89 13.35
CA GLU A 51 17.17 -2.29 13.69
C GLU A 51 16.37 -3.25 12.81
N PHE A 52 15.14 -2.90 12.45
CA PHE A 52 14.25 -3.74 11.65
C PHE A 52 14.25 -3.34 10.17
N CYS A 53 13.93 -2.08 9.83
CA CYS A 53 13.92 -1.54 8.47
C CYS A 53 15.30 -1.05 8.02
N THR A 54 16.31 -1.90 8.16
CA THR A 54 17.74 -1.59 8.00
C THR A 54 18.13 -1.01 6.62
N LEU A 55 17.35 -1.29 5.57
CA LEU A 55 17.58 -0.76 4.24
C LEU A 55 17.58 0.78 4.20
N TYR A 56 16.82 1.42 5.09
CA TYR A 56 16.71 2.88 5.17
C TYR A 56 17.60 3.45 6.30
N GLY A 57 18.84 2.97 6.41
CA GLY A 57 19.80 3.46 7.40
C GLY A 57 20.25 4.90 7.18
N GLY A 58 20.23 5.37 5.92
CA GLY A 58 20.60 6.74 5.53
C GLY A 58 19.39 7.69 5.49
N ALA A 59 18.96 8.06 4.28
CA ALA A 59 17.75 8.86 4.06
C ALA A 59 16.50 8.05 4.42
N ARG A 60 15.70 8.55 5.36
CA ARG A 60 14.57 7.80 5.93
C ARG A 60 13.45 8.70 6.41
N CYS A 61 12.25 8.13 6.47
CA CYS A 61 11.05 8.79 6.96
C CYS A 61 10.61 8.35 8.36
N CYS A 62 11.35 7.44 9.00
CA CYS A 62 11.00 6.93 10.31
C CYS A 62 12.14 7.12 11.32
N LEU A 63 11.76 7.26 12.59
CA LEU A 63 12.68 7.28 13.72
C LEU A 63 12.81 5.86 14.31
N PRO A 64 13.85 5.56 15.09
CA PRO A 64 14.01 4.24 15.73
C PRO A 64 12.79 3.80 16.57
N MET A 65 12.05 4.74 17.17
CA MET A 65 10.80 4.42 17.86
C MET A 65 9.71 3.88 16.92
N HIS A 66 9.59 4.47 15.71
CA HIS A 66 8.66 4.01 14.70
C HIS A 66 9.06 2.64 14.16
N ASP A 67 10.36 2.43 13.94
CA ASP A 67 10.92 1.14 13.51
C ASP A 67 10.58 0.01 14.48
N ARG A 68 10.72 0.26 15.79
CA ARG A 68 10.29 -0.71 16.83
C ARG A 68 8.80 -0.97 16.84
N GLN A 69 7.97 0.03 16.53
CA GLN A 69 6.53 -0.16 16.42
C GLN A 69 6.17 -0.99 15.18
N ILE A 70 6.83 -0.73 14.05
CA ILE A 70 6.70 -1.52 12.82
C ILE A 70 7.10 -2.97 13.08
N GLU A 71 8.26 -3.18 13.70
CA GLU A 71 8.78 -4.49 14.09
C GLU A 71 7.81 -5.26 14.99
N ALA A 72 7.37 -4.63 16.08
CA ALA A 72 6.44 -5.26 17.02
C ALA A 72 5.11 -5.65 16.36
N THR A 73 4.62 -4.82 15.44
CA THR A 73 3.38 -5.10 14.69
C THR A 73 3.58 -6.23 13.68
N PHE A 74 4.70 -6.21 12.94
CA PHE A 74 5.06 -7.25 11.98
C PHE A 74 5.17 -8.61 12.67
N TYR A 75 6.00 -8.71 13.72
CA TYR A 75 6.15 -9.96 14.45
C TYR A 75 4.87 -10.37 15.15
N GLY A 76 4.08 -9.44 15.70
CA GLY A 76 2.77 -9.76 16.24
C GLY A 76 1.86 -10.47 15.22
N LEU A 77 1.92 -10.10 13.95
CA LEU A 77 1.13 -10.71 12.87
C LEU A 77 1.65 -12.10 12.44
N VAL A 78 2.97 -12.29 12.32
CA VAL A 78 3.56 -13.52 11.74
C VAL A 78 3.95 -14.59 12.77
N THR A 79 3.75 -14.36 14.07
CA THR A 79 4.24 -15.23 15.16
C THR A 79 3.32 -16.41 15.54
N MET A 80 2.38 -16.83 14.68
CA MET A 80 1.54 -17.98 15.00
C MET A 80 2.38 -19.27 15.12
N GLY A 81 2.52 -19.78 16.35
CA GLY A 81 3.22 -21.04 16.63
C GLY A 81 4.75 -20.93 16.77
N LYS A 82 5.29 -21.62 17.79
CA LYS A 82 6.74 -21.61 18.13
C LYS A 82 7.66 -22.10 17.00
N ILE A 83 7.16 -22.94 16.09
CA ILE A 83 7.93 -23.50 14.96
C ILE A 83 8.04 -22.46 13.83
N CYS A 84 6.99 -21.68 13.60
CA CYS A 84 6.93 -20.69 12.53
C CYS A 84 7.71 -19.41 12.86
N ASN A 85 7.87 -19.10 14.15
CA ASN A 85 8.68 -17.97 14.62
C ASN A 85 10.17 -18.04 14.20
N ARG A 86 10.65 -19.19 13.72
CA ARG A 86 12.07 -19.39 13.35
C ARG A 86 12.32 -19.41 11.84
N ALA A 87 11.29 -19.49 11.00
CA ALA A 87 11.46 -19.63 9.55
C ALA A 87 11.11 -18.32 8.84
N VAL A 88 12.13 -17.62 8.33
CA VAL A 88 11.93 -16.52 7.38
C VAL A 88 11.41 -17.12 6.07
N THR A 89 10.13 -16.90 5.77
CA THR A 89 9.55 -17.30 4.48
C THR A 89 9.73 -16.19 3.44
N PRO A 90 9.76 -16.50 2.13
CA PRO A 90 9.79 -15.47 1.10
C PRO A 90 8.65 -14.45 1.26
N ALA A 91 7.44 -14.92 1.59
CA ALA A 91 6.28 -14.07 1.84
C ALA A 91 6.50 -13.07 3.00
N SER A 92 7.20 -13.49 4.06
CA SER A 92 7.54 -12.61 5.19
C SER A 92 8.49 -11.48 4.78
N VAL A 93 9.37 -11.69 3.79
CA VAL A 93 10.26 -10.65 3.25
C VAL A 93 9.46 -9.62 2.47
N TYR A 94 8.54 -10.05 1.59
CA TYR A 94 7.66 -9.13 0.87
C TYR A 94 6.74 -8.34 1.81
N LEU A 95 6.18 -9.01 2.81
CA LEU A 95 5.38 -8.36 3.84
C LEU A 95 6.22 -7.34 4.64
N LYS A 96 7.48 -7.66 4.95
CA LYS A 96 8.40 -6.72 5.60
C LYS A 96 8.62 -5.47 4.76
N SER A 97 8.77 -5.56 3.44
CA SER A 97 8.85 -4.36 2.56
C SER A 97 7.61 -3.47 2.70
N ILE A 98 6.41 -4.07 2.72
CA ILE A 98 5.16 -3.32 2.92
C ILE A 98 5.16 -2.60 4.28
N PHE A 99 5.53 -3.29 5.36
CA PHE A 99 5.61 -2.70 6.69
C PHE A 99 6.66 -1.58 6.79
N CYS A 100 7.82 -1.77 6.16
CA CYS A 100 8.91 -0.80 6.14
C CYS A 100 8.67 0.38 5.19
N ALA A 101 7.58 0.39 4.40
CA ALA A 101 7.23 1.50 3.53
C ALA A 101 7.16 2.85 4.28
N ALA A 102 6.77 2.84 5.55
CA ALA A 102 6.77 4.01 6.42
C ALA A 102 8.16 4.65 6.63
N CYS A 103 9.22 3.87 6.52
CA CYS A 103 10.60 4.32 6.62
C CYS A 103 11.16 4.79 5.28
N ARG A 104 10.51 4.47 4.16
CA ARG A 104 11.00 4.78 2.82
C ARG A 104 10.99 6.30 2.58
N PRO A 105 12.11 6.91 2.16
CA PRO A 105 12.18 8.36 1.96
C PRO A 105 11.29 8.85 0.82
N THR A 106 10.96 7.97 -0.13
CA THR A 106 10.10 8.29 -1.28
C THR A 106 8.62 7.99 -1.05
N ILE A 107 8.19 7.70 0.18
CA ILE A 107 6.86 7.17 0.45
C ILE A 107 5.72 8.10 0.02
N SER A 108 5.93 9.42 0.08
CA SER A 108 4.96 10.42 -0.37
C SER A 108 4.61 10.29 -1.86
N LEU A 109 5.50 9.73 -2.69
CA LEU A 109 5.24 9.52 -4.11
C LEU A 109 4.21 8.41 -4.36
N PHE A 110 4.01 7.50 -3.40
CA PHE A 110 3.07 6.38 -3.50
C PHE A 110 1.71 6.69 -2.86
N VAL A 111 1.55 7.86 -2.25
CA VAL A 111 0.25 8.34 -1.76
C VAL A 111 -0.26 9.39 -2.73
N SER A 112 -1.34 9.07 -3.43
CA SER A 112 -1.89 9.93 -4.47
C SER A 112 -3.40 9.73 -4.61
N PRO A 113 -4.10 10.61 -5.35
CA PRO A 113 -5.50 10.37 -5.68
C PRO A 113 -5.73 8.97 -6.27
N PRO A 114 -6.90 8.36 -6.04
CA PRO A 114 -7.20 7.02 -6.54
C PRO A 114 -7.14 6.96 -8.06
N ILE A 115 -6.66 5.84 -8.60
CA ILE A 115 -6.75 5.56 -10.05
C ILE A 115 -8.21 5.18 -10.33
N ASP A 116 -8.74 4.24 -9.55
CA ASP A 116 -10.15 3.91 -9.53
C ASP A 116 -10.94 4.86 -8.60
N ARG A 117 -11.27 6.03 -9.14
CA ARG A 117 -12.08 7.05 -8.44
C ARG A 117 -13.53 6.62 -8.20
N LEU A 118 -13.99 5.53 -8.82
CA LEU A 118 -15.33 5.01 -8.60
C LEU A 118 -15.37 4.09 -7.39
N PHE A 119 -14.28 3.36 -7.12
CA PHE A 119 -14.18 2.46 -5.97
C PHE A 119 -13.66 3.14 -4.71
N PHE A 120 -12.78 4.15 -4.81
CA PHE A 120 -12.21 4.82 -3.63
C PHE A 120 -12.71 6.26 -3.47
N THR A 121 -12.87 6.70 -2.23
CA THR A 121 -13.33 8.06 -1.86
C THR A 121 -12.22 8.99 -1.38
N HIS A 122 -11.06 8.44 -1.05
CA HIS A 122 -9.94 9.16 -0.44
C HIS A 122 -8.64 8.93 -1.23
N PRO A 123 -7.59 9.74 -1.02
CA PRO A 123 -6.25 9.40 -1.48
C PRO A 123 -5.85 8.01 -1.00
N THR A 124 -5.17 7.27 -1.86
CA THR A 124 -4.82 5.86 -1.63
C THR A 124 -3.31 5.71 -1.57
N LEU A 125 -2.84 4.76 -0.76
CA LEU A 125 -1.49 4.23 -0.90
C LEU A 125 -1.46 3.21 -2.04
N LYS A 126 -0.59 3.42 -3.03
CA LYS A 126 -0.43 2.51 -4.17
C LYS A 126 0.57 1.41 -3.85
N VAL A 127 0.14 0.16 -3.99
CA VAL A 127 1.01 -1.01 -3.85
C VAL A 127 1.02 -1.77 -5.17
N CYS A 128 2.21 -2.13 -5.66
CA CYS A 128 2.30 -2.86 -6.91
C CYS A 128 1.70 -4.27 -6.74
N ARG A 129 0.94 -4.74 -7.74
CA ARG A 129 0.28 -6.06 -7.73
C ARG A 129 1.25 -7.19 -7.40
N ALA A 130 2.47 -7.16 -7.95
CA ALA A 130 3.48 -8.19 -7.68
C ALA A 130 3.84 -8.27 -6.19
N LEU A 131 4.02 -7.12 -5.53
CA LEU A 131 4.30 -7.06 -4.10
C LEU A 131 3.10 -7.56 -3.28
N ALA A 132 1.89 -7.11 -3.61
CA ALA A 132 0.65 -7.54 -2.95
C ALA A 132 0.40 -9.05 -3.05
N LEU A 133 0.61 -9.61 -4.25
CA LEU A 133 0.44 -11.04 -4.53
C LEU A 133 1.43 -11.90 -3.73
N ASN A 134 2.68 -11.45 -3.63
CA ASN A 134 3.73 -12.19 -2.92
C ASN A 134 3.62 -12.06 -1.40
N ALA A 135 3.08 -10.94 -0.92
CA ALA A 135 2.72 -10.75 0.49
C ALA A 135 1.31 -11.28 0.84
N SER A 136 0.63 -11.96 -0.09
CA SER A 136 -0.75 -12.43 0.09
C SER A 136 -0.90 -13.34 1.33
N PRO A 137 -2.02 -13.24 2.06
CA PRO A 137 -2.27 -14.03 3.26
C PRO A 137 -2.21 -15.55 3.01
N ARG A 138 -2.56 -16.02 1.81
CA ARG A 138 -2.48 -17.44 1.46
C ARG A 138 -1.06 -18.02 1.52
N ASN A 139 -0.04 -17.19 1.37
CA ASN A 139 1.37 -17.60 1.45
C ASN A 139 1.82 -17.84 2.90
N PHE A 140 0.94 -17.58 3.88
CA PHE A 140 1.15 -17.84 5.30
C PHE A 140 0.30 -19.01 5.82
N THR A 141 -0.40 -19.74 4.94
CA THR A 141 -1.30 -20.85 5.34
C THR A 141 -0.62 -21.93 6.17
N SER A 142 0.64 -22.28 5.88
CA SER A 142 1.40 -23.29 6.65
C SER A 142 1.82 -22.82 8.03
N CYS A 143 1.93 -21.50 8.24
CA CYS A 143 2.37 -20.91 9.50
C CYS A 143 1.23 -20.26 10.29
N GLY A 144 0.07 -20.05 9.67
CA GLY A 144 -0.99 -19.21 10.19
C GLY A 144 -0.60 -17.73 10.22
N LEU A 145 -1.58 -16.89 10.52
CA LEU A 145 -1.38 -15.49 10.86
C LEU A 145 -2.07 -15.24 12.19
N THR A 146 -1.66 -14.17 12.87
CA THR A 146 -2.24 -13.82 14.15
C THR A 146 -2.88 -12.45 14.06
N TYR A 147 -4.13 -12.33 14.50
CA TYR A 147 -4.66 -11.05 14.90
C TYR A 147 -4.09 -10.69 16.24
N VAL A 148 -3.11 -9.78 16.22
CA VAL A 148 -2.90 -8.88 17.35
C VAL A 148 -4.19 -8.07 17.48
N GLY A 149 -4.66 -7.81 18.69
CA GLY A 149 -5.76 -6.87 18.93
C GLY A 149 -5.60 -5.57 18.14
N ASP A 150 -6.68 -4.78 18.01
CA ASP A 150 -6.61 -3.44 17.40
C ASP A 150 -5.30 -2.74 17.83
N ARG A 151 -4.53 -2.18 16.89
CA ARG A 151 -3.22 -1.56 17.17
C ARG A 151 -3.30 -0.51 18.30
N THR A 152 -4.50 -0.04 18.60
CA THR A 152 -4.85 0.89 19.66
C THR A 152 -5.29 0.25 20.99
N ASN A 153 -5.63 -1.04 21.03
CA ASN A 153 -6.13 -1.78 22.20
C ASN A 153 -5.33 -3.07 22.47
N LYS A 154 -4.28 -2.93 23.30
CA LYS A 154 -3.39 -4.03 23.73
C LYS A 154 -4.05 -5.06 24.65
N CYS A 155 -5.26 -4.79 25.15
CA CYS A 155 -5.97 -5.70 26.05
C CYS A 155 -6.77 -6.77 25.31
N LEU A 156 -6.90 -6.66 23.98
CA LEU A 156 -7.54 -7.69 23.17
C LEU A 156 -6.61 -8.89 23.02
N PRO A 157 -7.12 -10.13 23.21
CA PRO A 157 -6.31 -11.32 23.10
C PRO A 157 -5.75 -11.45 21.70
N THR A 158 -4.53 -11.94 21.62
CA THR A 158 -3.88 -12.36 20.38
C THR A 158 -4.54 -13.66 19.89
N VAL A 159 -5.19 -13.63 18.73
CA VAL A 159 -5.96 -14.78 18.21
C VAL A 159 -5.34 -15.27 16.91
N GLY A 160 -5.04 -16.56 16.85
CA GLY A 160 -4.62 -17.22 15.61
C GLY A 160 -5.76 -17.23 14.60
N ILE A 161 -5.47 -16.89 13.36
CA ILE A 161 -6.45 -16.82 12.27
C ILE A 161 -6.09 -17.76 11.13
N ALA A 162 -7.11 -18.37 10.56
CA ALA A 162 -7.04 -19.02 9.25
C ALA A 162 -7.20 -17.93 8.17
N PRO A 163 -6.15 -17.60 7.39
CA PRO A 163 -6.20 -16.41 6.55
C PRO A 163 -7.28 -16.46 5.46
N ASN A 164 -7.57 -17.64 4.92
CA ASN A 164 -8.63 -17.87 3.93
C ASN A 164 -10.06 -17.70 4.48
N VAL A 165 -10.25 -17.82 5.79
CA VAL A 165 -11.54 -17.58 6.45
C VAL A 165 -11.75 -16.09 6.70
N ILE A 166 -10.68 -15.42 7.12
CA ILE A 166 -10.71 -14.01 7.50
C ILE A 166 -10.62 -13.06 6.30
N PHE A 167 -9.89 -13.45 5.25
CA PHE A 167 -9.73 -12.72 3.99
C PHE A 167 -10.21 -13.62 2.84
N PRO A 168 -11.54 -13.81 2.71
CA PRO A 168 -12.06 -14.64 1.62
C PRO A 168 -11.78 -13.97 0.27
N THR A 169 -11.63 -14.75 -0.80
CA THR A 169 -11.65 -14.20 -2.17
C THR A 169 -13.10 -14.02 -2.61
N CYS A 170 -13.45 -12.83 -3.09
CA CYS A 170 -14.76 -12.54 -3.67
C CYS A 170 -14.78 -12.85 -5.16
N THR A 171 -15.97 -13.10 -5.70
CA THR A 171 -16.21 -13.12 -7.14
C THR A 171 -16.43 -11.70 -7.64
N ASP A 172 -15.97 -11.41 -8.86
CA ASP A 172 -16.28 -10.16 -9.55
C ASP A 172 -17.79 -9.86 -9.50
N GLY A 173 -18.15 -8.60 -9.22
CA GLY A 173 -19.54 -8.19 -9.04
C GLY A 173 -20.06 -8.29 -7.60
N GLN A 174 -19.34 -8.94 -6.68
CA GLN A 174 -19.65 -8.91 -5.25
C GLN A 174 -19.09 -7.65 -4.57
N TYR A 175 -19.61 -7.34 -3.38
CA TYR A 175 -19.18 -6.23 -2.56
C TYR A 175 -18.23 -6.71 -1.46
N VAL A 176 -17.12 -5.99 -1.26
CA VAL A 176 -16.14 -6.27 -0.20
C VAL A 176 -16.51 -5.45 1.02
N CYS A 177 -17.01 -6.13 2.05
CA CYS A 177 -17.51 -5.50 3.25
C CYS A 177 -16.59 -5.82 4.43
N TYR A 178 -16.51 -4.88 5.38
CA TYR A 178 -15.81 -5.06 6.63
C TYR A 178 -16.69 -4.63 7.78
N GLY A 179 -17.07 -5.61 8.58
CA GLY A 179 -18.00 -5.36 9.65
C GLY A 179 -18.43 -6.69 10.23
N ASN A 180 -19.68 -6.75 10.63
CA ASN A 180 -20.16 -7.85 11.40
C ASN A 180 -21.31 -8.60 10.74
N LYS A 181 -21.83 -8.15 9.59
CA LYS A 181 -23.11 -8.67 9.07
C LYS A 181 -24.23 -8.62 10.14
N GLY A 182 -24.11 -7.76 11.17
CA GLY A 182 -24.95 -7.78 12.37
C GLY A 182 -24.47 -8.63 13.58
N HIS A 183 -23.25 -9.18 13.60
CA HIS A 183 -22.71 -10.03 14.69
C HIS A 183 -21.68 -9.34 15.62
N TYR A 184 -21.07 -10.06 16.57
CA TYR A 184 -20.17 -9.47 17.58
C TYR A 184 -18.71 -9.27 17.13
N THR A 185 -18.30 -9.71 15.93
CA THR A 185 -16.88 -9.70 15.50
C THR A 185 -16.68 -9.00 14.15
N LYS A 186 -15.72 -8.06 14.07
CA LYS A 186 -15.34 -7.37 12.83
C LYS A 186 -14.47 -8.28 11.94
N GLN A 187 -15.01 -8.69 10.78
CA GLN A 187 -14.35 -9.54 9.80
C GLN A 187 -14.66 -9.07 8.36
N TRP A 188 -13.79 -9.43 7.41
CA TRP A 188 -14.06 -9.21 6.00
C TRP A 188 -15.00 -10.26 5.45
N TYR A 189 -15.85 -9.87 4.52
CA TYR A 189 -16.73 -10.79 3.83
C TYR A 189 -17.15 -10.28 2.46
N CYS A 190 -17.52 -11.22 1.60
CA CYS A 190 -18.11 -10.95 0.30
C CYS A 190 -19.64 -10.93 0.41
N SER A 191 -20.27 -9.94 -0.19
CA SER A 191 -21.73 -9.78 -0.23
C SER A 191 -22.23 -9.70 -1.66
N ALA A 192 -23.38 -10.32 -1.96
CA ALA A 192 -24.03 -10.17 -3.26
C ALA A 192 -24.73 -8.80 -3.40
N THR A 193 -24.94 -8.10 -2.29
CA THR A 193 -25.57 -6.78 -2.21
C THR A 193 -24.62 -5.77 -1.59
N ARG A 194 -24.93 -4.48 -1.80
CA ARG A 194 -24.30 -3.33 -1.15
C ARG A 194 -24.04 -3.54 0.35
N CYS A 195 -22.88 -3.10 0.82
CA CYS A 195 -22.44 -3.24 2.22
C CYS A 195 -23.16 -2.26 3.16
N GLY A 196 -23.57 -1.08 2.66
CA GLY A 196 -24.14 -0.03 3.49
C GLY A 196 -23.17 0.41 4.60
N ALA A 197 -23.57 0.24 5.86
CA ALA A 197 -22.77 0.60 7.03
C ALA A 197 -21.48 -0.22 7.17
N ASP A 198 -21.43 -1.43 6.59
CA ASP A 198 -20.24 -2.30 6.61
C ASP A 198 -19.27 -1.97 5.44
N THR A 199 -19.46 -0.83 4.76
CA THR A 199 -18.51 -0.34 3.74
C THR A 199 -17.21 0.12 4.44
N PRO A 200 -16.04 -0.43 4.10
CA PRO A 200 -14.78 -0.01 4.71
C PRO A 200 -14.50 1.49 4.51
N PRO A 201 -13.91 2.19 5.50
CA PRO A 201 -13.52 3.58 5.35
C PRO A 201 -12.58 3.79 4.14
N GLY A 202 -12.85 4.83 3.35
CA GLY A 202 -12.10 5.11 2.13
C GLY A 202 -12.62 4.41 0.88
N PHE A 203 -13.60 3.50 1.00
CA PHE A 203 -14.22 2.80 -0.12
C PHE A 203 -15.58 3.43 -0.45
N ASN A 204 -15.99 3.33 -1.71
CA ASN A 204 -17.37 3.48 -2.13
C ASN A 204 -18.07 2.13 -2.03
N ASP A 205 -19.36 2.13 -1.72
CA ASP A 205 -20.19 0.93 -1.69
C ASP A 205 -20.48 0.42 -3.12
N ARG A 206 -19.45 -0.18 -3.71
CA ARG A 206 -19.38 -0.64 -5.10
C ARG A 206 -18.90 -2.08 -5.16
N ALA A 207 -19.38 -2.78 -6.18
CA ALA A 207 -18.91 -4.12 -6.47
C ALA A 207 -17.41 -4.09 -6.82
N CYS A 208 -16.67 -5.06 -6.30
CA CYS A 208 -15.27 -5.26 -6.63
C CYS A 208 -15.13 -5.89 -8.02
N GLN A 209 -13.95 -5.72 -8.60
CA GLN A 209 -13.53 -6.37 -9.84
C GLN A 209 -12.02 -6.61 -9.80
N GLY A 210 -11.57 -7.78 -10.25
CA GLY A 210 -10.16 -8.15 -10.34
C GLY A 210 -9.47 -8.11 -8.98
N ASP A 211 -8.34 -7.40 -8.87
CA ASP A 211 -7.54 -7.32 -7.63
C ASP A 211 -8.35 -6.92 -6.40
N LYS A 212 -9.34 -6.04 -6.57
CA LYS A 212 -10.18 -5.55 -5.48
C LYS A 212 -11.00 -6.65 -4.82
N CYS A 213 -11.20 -7.79 -5.50
CA CYS A 213 -11.91 -8.95 -4.97
C CYS A 213 -10.99 -9.96 -4.27
N MET A 214 -9.67 -9.75 -4.30
CA MET A 214 -8.72 -10.76 -3.88
C MET A 214 -8.41 -10.69 -2.37
N ASP A 215 -7.98 -11.82 -1.81
CA ASP A 215 -7.60 -11.96 -0.41
C ASP A 215 -6.55 -10.92 0.05
N TYR A 216 -5.52 -10.68 -0.77
CA TYR A 216 -4.48 -9.69 -0.47
C TYR A 216 -5.00 -8.26 -0.43
N PHE A 217 -6.08 -7.94 -1.16
CA PHE A 217 -6.65 -6.60 -1.14
C PHE A 217 -7.27 -6.29 0.23
N MET A 218 -8.02 -7.23 0.78
CA MET A 218 -8.58 -7.13 2.13
C MET A 218 -7.46 -7.15 3.18
N PHE A 219 -6.46 -8.02 3.01
CA PHE A 219 -5.32 -8.12 3.90
C PHE A 219 -4.53 -6.81 4.02
N LEU A 220 -4.30 -6.12 2.89
CA LEU A 220 -3.62 -4.83 2.84
C LEU A 220 -4.49 -3.66 3.33
N ASN A 221 -5.81 -3.83 3.35
CA ASN A 221 -6.74 -2.81 3.84
C ASN A 221 -7.17 -3.01 5.30
N ASP A 222 -6.82 -4.12 5.96
CA ASP A 222 -7.06 -4.33 7.38
C ASP A 222 -5.95 -3.73 8.26
N ASN A 223 -6.33 -2.81 9.15
CA ASN A 223 -5.41 -2.15 10.09
C ASN A 223 -4.83 -3.12 11.13
N ARG A 224 -5.38 -4.32 11.31
CA ARG A 224 -4.84 -5.36 12.20
C ARG A 224 -3.93 -6.34 11.46
N ALA A 225 -3.80 -6.18 10.14
CA ALA A 225 -3.11 -7.11 9.27
C ALA A 225 -1.98 -6.40 8.50
N ALA A 226 -1.90 -6.56 7.19
CA ALA A 226 -0.76 -6.13 6.38
C ALA A 226 -0.73 -4.64 6.01
N LYS A 227 -1.74 -3.84 6.39
CA LYS A 227 -1.69 -2.40 6.11
C LYS A 227 -0.45 -1.78 6.80
N PRO A 228 0.39 -1.01 6.07
CA PRO A 228 1.56 -0.37 6.69
C PRO A 228 1.19 0.45 7.92
N VAL A 229 2.03 0.39 8.94
CA VAL A 229 1.86 1.22 10.14
C VAL A 229 2.01 2.69 9.75
N PHE A 230 1.18 3.57 10.33
CA PHE A 230 1.09 5.00 10.02
C PHE A 230 0.39 5.35 8.70
N PHE A 231 -0.18 4.36 8.01
CA PHE A 231 -0.99 4.56 6.79
C PHE A 231 -2.45 4.17 7.00
N GLU A 232 -2.91 4.04 8.25
CA GLU A 232 -4.27 3.58 8.57
C GLU A 232 -5.36 4.46 7.95
N ALA A 233 -5.08 5.75 7.75
CA ALA A 233 -5.98 6.71 7.13
C ALA A 233 -6.12 6.54 5.60
N PHE A 234 -5.18 5.84 4.95
CA PHE A 234 -5.15 5.68 3.51
C PHE A 234 -5.64 4.27 3.13
N PRO A 235 -6.72 4.14 2.33
CA PRO A 235 -6.99 2.87 1.67
C PRO A 235 -5.81 2.47 0.77
N VAL A 236 -5.55 1.17 0.69
CA VAL A 236 -4.53 0.61 -0.20
C VAL A 236 -5.18 0.27 -1.53
N GLU A 237 -4.65 0.85 -2.61
CA GLU A 237 -5.02 0.53 -3.97
C GLU A 237 -3.92 -0.33 -4.60
N VAL A 238 -4.28 -1.53 -5.05
CA VAL A 238 -3.37 -2.44 -5.73
C VAL A 238 -3.41 -2.14 -7.23
N ILE A 239 -2.25 -1.81 -7.80
CA ILE A 239 -2.13 -1.40 -9.20
C ILE A 239 -0.95 -2.10 -9.87
N THR A 240 -0.94 -2.14 -11.19
CA THR A 240 0.22 -2.55 -11.98
C THR A 240 1.01 -1.34 -12.48
N PRO A 241 2.33 -1.47 -12.77
CA PRO A 241 3.14 -0.35 -13.23
C PRO A 241 2.62 0.34 -14.50
N ASP A 242 1.95 -0.38 -15.40
CA ASP A 242 1.32 0.16 -16.61
C ASP A 242 0.11 1.07 -16.34
N GLN A 243 -0.46 1.00 -15.13
CA GLN A 243 -1.54 1.89 -14.71
C GLN A 243 -1.00 3.23 -14.17
N CYS A 244 0.33 3.36 -14.02
CA CYS A 244 0.90 4.59 -13.51
C CYS A 244 0.71 5.77 -14.47
N PRO A 245 0.42 6.98 -13.94
CA PRO A 245 0.35 8.18 -14.76
C PRO A 245 1.65 8.41 -15.55
N PRO A 246 1.60 8.92 -16.80
CA PRO A 246 2.79 9.15 -17.62
C PRO A 246 3.82 10.09 -16.97
N ASP A 247 3.37 11.03 -16.14
CA ASP A 247 4.20 11.95 -15.36
C ASP A 247 4.92 11.28 -14.18
N ARG A 248 4.50 10.07 -13.78
CA ARG A 248 4.97 9.33 -12.61
C ARG A 248 5.09 7.84 -12.90
N PRO A 249 6.09 7.39 -13.68
CA PRO A 249 6.25 5.98 -14.05
C PRO A 249 6.53 5.05 -12.86
N PHE A 250 6.97 5.57 -11.71
CA PHE A 250 7.17 4.84 -10.47
C PHE A 250 6.14 5.28 -9.42
N CYS A 251 4.87 4.90 -9.62
CA CYS A 251 3.76 5.37 -8.79
C CYS A 251 3.22 4.32 -7.79
N CYS A 252 3.76 3.09 -7.78
CA CYS A 252 3.39 2.07 -6.80
C CYS A 252 4.58 1.58 -5.99
N LEU A 253 4.32 1.21 -4.74
CA LEU A 253 5.31 0.58 -3.87
C LEU A 253 5.67 -0.81 -4.42
N ASP A 254 6.92 -0.97 -4.84
CA ASP A 254 7.51 -2.26 -5.19
C ASP A 254 8.36 -2.81 -4.04
N LYS A 255 8.77 -4.08 -4.14
CA LYS A 255 9.64 -4.74 -3.17
C LYS A 255 10.94 -3.96 -3.00
N ASP A 256 11.43 -3.93 -1.76
CA ASP A 256 12.67 -3.24 -1.41
C ASP A 256 13.87 -4.22 -1.32
N ILE A 257 13.82 -5.32 -2.08
CA ILE A 257 14.79 -6.45 -2.02
C ILE A 257 15.81 -6.33 -3.15
#